data_AF-A0A4Q3D2E5-F1
#
_entry.id   AF-A0A4Q3D2E5-F1
#
_cell.length_a   1.000
_cell.length_b   1.000
_cell.length_c   1.000
_cell.angle_alpha   90.00
_cell.angle_beta   90.00
_cell.angle_gamma   90.00
#
_symmetry.space_group_name_H-M   'P 1'
#
loop_
_entity.id
_entity.type
_entity.pdbx_description
1 polymer ?
#
loop_
_entity_poly.entity_id
_entity_poly.type
_entity_poly.pdbx_seq_one_letter_code
_entity_poly.pdbx_strand_id
1 'polypeptide(L)'
;MKKLIFALILFMLSLSTAHLVTAQKNAGGSSIQRNALLESATGLMAYSMFNTNNYLMELYTGNLMKKNELFNKAVDQENTLKFLIDQVDRVLNADISDLKKVEVRYFKDLKKTLVVLQKQAISLKEHINGNSGAKARFDTFKDLGWKQVTNVMSKQS
;
A
#
# COMPACT_ATOMS: atom_id res chain seq x y z
N MET A 1 -20.61 1.30 -1.33
CA MET A 1 -19.93 0.93 -0.07
C MET A 1 -18.41 0.74 -0.21
N LYS A 2 -17.88 -0.03 -1.17
CA LYS A 2 -16.41 -0.25 -1.33
C LYS A 2 -15.57 1.04 -1.54
N LYS A 3 -16.07 2.01 -2.32
CA LYS A 3 -15.39 3.31 -2.55
C LYS A 3 -15.30 4.19 -1.30
N LEU A 4 -16.27 4.08 -0.39
CA LEU A 4 -16.33 4.90 0.82
C LEU A 4 -15.31 4.41 1.85
N ILE A 5 -15.16 3.09 2.01
CA ILE A 5 -14.16 2.46 2.89
C ILE A 5 -12.75 2.77 2.39
N PHE A 6 -12.51 2.69 1.08
CA PHE A 6 -11.22 3.00 0.49
C PHE A 6 -10.85 4.49 0.66
N ALA A 7 -11.80 5.39 0.44
CA ALA A 7 -11.64 6.82 0.71
C ALA A 7 -11.44 7.13 2.21
N LEU A 8 -12.10 6.39 3.11
CA LEU A 8 -11.93 6.51 4.56
C LEU A 8 -10.53 6.05 4.99
N ILE A 9 -10.02 4.96 4.40
CA ILE A 9 -8.68 4.44 4.66
C ILE A 9 -7.63 5.42 4.14
N LEU A 10 -7.82 5.97 2.92
CA LEU A 10 -6.99 7.06 2.38
C LEU A 10 -7.06 8.33 3.26
N PHE A 11 -8.24 8.68 3.79
CA PHE A 11 -8.42 9.82 4.68
C PHE A 11 -7.72 9.61 6.04
N MET A 12 -7.89 8.44 6.65
CA MET A 12 -7.21 8.03 7.89
C MET A 12 -5.68 7.94 7.72
N LEU A 13 -5.20 7.54 6.54
CA LEU A 13 -3.77 7.53 6.20
C LEU A 13 -3.25 8.92 5.82
N SER A 14 -4.11 9.84 5.35
CA SER A 14 -3.74 11.22 4.99
C SER A 14 -3.61 12.14 6.20
N LEU A 15 -4.36 11.86 7.27
CA LEU A 15 -4.10 12.30 8.63
C LEU A 15 -2.91 11.50 9.16
N SER A 16 -1.74 11.68 8.56
CA SER A 16 -0.65 10.71 8.62
C SER A 16 -0.39 10.22 10.04
N THR A 17 -0.23 8.91 10.18
CA THR A 17 0.21 8.31 11.44
C THR A 17 1.51 8.95 11.93
N ALA A 18 2.38 9.40 11.02
CA ALA A 18 3.57 10.17 11.36
C ALA A 18 3.22 11.52 12.00
N HIS A 19 2.22 12.26 11.52
CA HIS A 19 1.77 13.52 12.14
C HIS A 19 1.00 13.29 13.42
N LEU A 20 0.19 12.23 13.53
CA LEU A 20 -0.50 11.86 14.77
C LEU A 20 0.46 11.40 15.85
N VAL A 21 1.46 10.57 15.51
CA VAL A 21 2.52 10.09 16.42
C VAL A 21 3.43 11.24 16.84
N THR A 22 3.83 12.11 15.91
CA THR A 22 4.65 13.31 16.21
C THR A 22 3.86 14.35 17.01
N ALA A 23 2.58 14.57 16.68
CA ALA A 23 1.71 15.46 17.45
C ALA A 23 1.43 14.90 18.84
N GLN A 24 1.21 13.59 18.99
CA GLN A 24 1.12 12.93 20.29
C GLN A 24 2.42 13.10 21.09
N LYS A 25 3.58 12.90 20.47
CA LYS A 25 4.89 13.12 21.12
C LYS A 25 5.03 14.57 21.61
N ASN A 26 4.67 15.53 20.77
CA ASN A 26 4.74 16.96 21.09
C ASN A 26 3.66 17.42 22.10
N ALA A 27 2.56 16.69 22.21
CA ALA A 27 1.48 16.94 23.16
C ALA A 27 1.61 16.15 24.49
N GLY A 28 2.74 15.45 24.71
CA GLY A 28 2.98 14.67 25.93
C GLY A 28 2.24 13.33 26.00
N GLY A 29 1.76 12.82 24.86
CA GLY A 29 1.14 11.51 24.74
C GLY A 29 2.07 10.37 25.16
N SER A 30 1.51 9.28 25.68
CA SER A 30 2.30 8.16 26.18
C SER A 30 2.85 7.28 25.05
N SER A 31 3.92 6.53 25.32
CA SER A 31 4.45 5.53 24.38
C SER A 31 3.40 4.48 24.00
N ILE A 32 2.48 4.16 24.91
CA ILE A 32 1.36 3.23 24.70
C ILE A 32 0.39 3.78 23.65
N GLN A 33 0.02 5.07 23.74
CA GLN A 33 -0.87 5.71 22.78
C GLN A 33 -0.24 5.83 21.39
N ARG A 34 1.06 6.11 21.32
CA ARG A 34 1.81 6.13 20.05
C ARG A 34 1.86 4.74 19.40
N ASN A 35 2.09 3.69 20.18
CA ASN A 35 2.15 2.32 19.68
C ASN A 35 0.79 1.83 19.16
N ALA A 36 -0.31 2.13 19.86
CA ALA A 36 -1.66 1.78 19.39
C ALA A 36 -2.03 2.47 18.06
N LEU A 37 -1.61 3.73 17.87
CA LEU A 37 -1.78 4.45 16.60
C LEU A 37 -0.93 3.83 15.48
N LEU A 38 0.28 3.39 15.78
CA LEU A 38 1.14 2.69 14.83
C LEU A 38 0.58 1.32 14.45
N GLU A 39 0.12 0.52 15.41
CA GLU A 39 -0.49 -0.80 15.19
C GLU A 39 -1.78 -0.73 14.38
N SER A 40 -2.65 0.25 14.66
CA SER A 40 -3.87 0.44 13.86
C SER A 40 -3.55 0.83 12.40
N ALA A 41 -2.53 1.66 12.19
CA ALA A 41 -2.12 2.04 10.83
C ALA A 41 -1.39 0.92 10.07
N THR A 42 -0.58 0.10 10.73
CA THR A 42 0.03 -1.08 10.10
C THR A 42 -1.03 -2.11 9.71
N GLY A 43 -2.05 -2.29 10.55
CA GLY A 43 -3.29 -3.02 10.27
C GLY A 43 -3.94 -2.60 8.95
N LEU A 44 -4.26 -1.30 8.86
CA LEU A 44 -4.92 -0.70 7.70
C LEU A 44 -4.05 -0.75 6.44
N MET A 45 -2.74 -0.55 6.55
CA MET A 45 -1.82 -0.60 5.41
C MET A 45 -1.67 -2.01 4.84
N ALA A 46 -1.55 -3.04 5.69
CA ALA A 46 -1.49 -4.43 5.25
C ALA A 46 -2.79 -4.85 4.55
N TYR A 47 -3.93 -4.49 5.14
CA TYR A 47 -5.24 -4.73 4.55
C TYR A 47 -5.38 -4.03 3.19
N SER A 48 -4.96 -2.77 3.08
CA SER A 48 -5.00 -1.99 1.83
C SER A 48 -4.13 -2.62 0.75
N MET A 49 -2.93 -3.05 1.13
CA MET A 49 -1.99 -3.74 0.24
C MET A 49 -2.58 -5.07 -0.29
N PHE A 50 -3.14 -5.90 0.59
CA PHE A 50 -3.78 -7.16 0.20
C PHE A 50 -4.96 -6.93 -0.77
N ASN A 51 -5.83 -5.98 -0.46
CA ASN A 51 -6.96 -5.64 -1.34
C ASN A 51 -6.51 -5.05 -2.68
N THR A 52 -5.46 -4.23 -2.68
CA THR A 52 -4.89 -3.66 -3.90
C THR A 52 -4.37 -4.76 -4.82
N ASN A 53 -3.66 -5.76 -4.28
CA ASN A 53 -3.17 -6.88 -5.06
C ASN A 53 -4.32 -7.70 -5.68
N ASN A 54 -5.36 -8.02 -4.90
CA ASN A 54 -6.55 -8.70 -5.41
C ASN A 54 -7.25 -7.89 -6.51
N TYR A 55 -7.42 -6.59 -6.29
CA TYR A 55 -8.07 -5.74 -7.26
C TYR A 55 -7.26 -5.61 -8.56
N LEU A 56 -5.93 -5.57 -8.50
CA LEU A 56 -5.08 -5.63 -9.71
C LEU A 56 -5.28 -6.95 -10.49
N MET A 57 -5.51 -8.06 -9.80
CA MET A 57 -5.83 -9.34 -10.43
C MET A 57 -7.22 -9.35 -11.07
N GLU A 58 -8.21 -8.77 -10.41
CA GLU A 58 -9.57 -8.58 -10.97
C GLU A 58 -9.52 -7.72 -12.24
N LEU A 59 -8.76 -6.62 -12.23
CA LEU A 59 -8.59 -5.77 -13.40
C LEU A 59 -7.92 -6.51 -14.56
N TYR A 60 -6.86 -7.28 -14.29
CA TYR A 60 -6.15 -8.02 -15.33
C TYR A 60 -6.98 -9.14 -15.95
N THR A 61 -7.80 -9.83 -15.16
CA THR A 61 -8.68 -10.91 -15.62
C THR A 61 -10.03 -10.39 -16.15
N GLY A 62 -10.30 -9.09 -16.02
CA GLY A 62 -11.59 -8.46 -16.22
C GLY A 62 -12.07 -8.46 -17.67
N ASN A 63 -12.63 -9.59 -18.11
CA ASN A 63 -13.17 -9.81 -19.46
C ASN A 63 -14.41 -8.97 -19.82
N LEU A 64 -14.92 -8.12 -18.90
CA LEU A 64 -16.18 -7.39 -19.06
C LEU A 64 -16.05 -5.85 -18.98
N MET A 65 -14.86 -5.30 -18.72
CA MET A 65 -14.67 -3.85 -18.66
C MET A 65 -14.28 -3.25 -20.01
N LYS A 66 -14.81 -2.07 -20.33
CA LYS A 66 -14.35 -1.29 -21.48
C LYS A 66 -12.89 -0.87 -21.26
N LYS A 67 -12.06 -0.91 -22.32
CA LYS A 67 -10.64 -0.54 -22.28
C LYS A 67 -10.35 0.75 -21.51
N ASN A 68 -11.09 1.83 -21.77
CA ASN A 68 -10.90 3.12 -21.11
C ASN A 68 -11.23 3.10 -19.61
N GLU A 69 -12.24 2.33 -19.21
CA GLU A 69 -12.59 2.17 -17.80
C GLU A 69 -11.50 1.39 -17.06
N LEU A 70 -11.04 0.29 -17.67
CA LEU A 70 -9.95 -0.52 -17.16
C LEU A 70 -8.65 0.30 -17.02
N PHE A 71 -8.35 1.16 -18.00
CA PHE A 71 -7.22 2.08 -17.96
C PHE A 71 -7.31 3.06 -16.78
N ASN A 72 -8.45 3.75 -16.63
CA ASN A 72 -8.64 4.72 -15.55
C ASN A 72 -8.50 4.04 -14.17
N LYS A 73 -9.05 2.83 -14.01
CA LYS A 73 -8.90 2.06 -12.78
C LYS A 73 -7.45 1.66 -12.50
N ALA A 74 -6.67 1.30 -13.52
CA ALA A 74 -5.26 0.99 -13.37
C ALA A 74 -4.45 2.23 -12.93
N VAL A 75 -4.76 3.41 -13.49
CA VAL A 75 -4.17 4.70 -13.07
C VAL A 75 -4.52 5.02 -11.61
N ASP A 76 -5.78 4.84 -11.22
CA ASP A 76 -6.21 5.06 -9.83
C ASP A 76 -5.46 4.14 -8.85
N GLN A 77 -5.19 2.89 -9.25
CA GLN A 77 -4.40 1.96 -8.42
C GLN A 77 -2.94 2.37 -8.31
N GLU A 78 -2.31 2.78 -9.41
CA GLU A 78 -0.95 3.32 -9.38
C GLU A 78 -0.85 4.53 -8.43
N ASN A 79 -1.80 5.46 -8.51
CA ASN A 79 -1.86 6.64 -7.65
C ASN A 79 -2.08 6.28 -6.18
N THR A 80 -2.98 5.32 -5.91
CA THR A 80 -3.20 4.80 -4.56
C THR A 80 -1.92 4.20 -3.99
N LEU A 81 -1.24 3.34 -4.76
CA LEU A 81 0.00 2.70 -4.33
C LEU A 81 1.10 3.71 -4.09
N LYS A 82 1.23 4.72 -4.95
CA LYS A 82 2.15 5.84 -4.73
C LYS A 82 1.86 6.52 -3.39
N PHE A 83 0.60 6.85 -3.12
CA PHE A 83 0.21 7.47 -1.86
C PHE A 83 0.57 6.59 -0.65
N LEU A 84 0.29 5.28 -0.71
CA LEU A 84 0.64 4.35 0.37
C LEU A 84 2.15 4.28 0.61
N ILE A 85 2.95 4.24 -0.46
CA ILE A 85 4.43 4.30 -0.38
C ILE A 85 4.87 5.59 0.31
N ASP A 86 4.31 6.73 -0.10
CA ASP A 86 4.63 8.05 0.48
C ASP A 86 4.31 8.08 2.00
N GLN A 87 3.24 7.41 2.44
CA GLN A 87 2.93 7.30 3.88
C GLN A 87 3.93 6.42 4.64
N VAL A 88 4.32 5.27 4.07
CA VAL A 88 5.33 4.41 4.69
C VAL A 88 6.68 5.14 4.76
N ASP A 89 7.03 5.92 3.74
CA ASP A 89 8.23 6.73 3.74
C ASP A 89 8.21 7.83 4.80
N ARG A 90 7.07 8.49 5.04
CA ARG A 90 6.92 9.42 6.17
C ARG A 90 7.17 8.74 7.51
N VAL A 91 6.68 7.51 7.70
CA VAL A 91 6.93 6.74 8.94
C VAL A 91 8.40 6.37 9.08
N LEU A 92 9.03 5.89 8.01
CA LEU A 92 10.44 5.49 8.03
C LEU A 92 11.41 6.67 8.20
N ASN A 93 11.03 7.87 7.73
CA ASN A 93 11.81 9.09 7.85
C ASN A 93 11.48 9.90 9.12
N ALA A 94 10.46 9.52 9.88
CA ALA A 94 10.16 10.12 11.17
C ALA A 94 11.21 9.74 12.22
N ASP A 95 11.17 10.39 13.39
CA ASP A 95 11.92 9.94 14.55
C ASP A 95 11.35 8.60 15.05
N ILE A 96 11.97 7.52 14.58
CA ILE A 96 11.64 6.13 14.91
C ILE A 96 12.43 5.58 16.10
N SER A 97 13.03 6.44 16.93
CA SER A 97 13.80 6.03 18.12
C SER A 97 12.98 5.19 19.11
N ASP A 98 11.67 5.41 19.15
CA ASP A 98 10.73 4.67 20.00
C ASP A 98 10.27 3.33 19.39
N LEU A 99 10.56 3.08 18.10
CA LEU A 99 10.16 1.83 17.42
C LEU A 99 11.15 0.70 17.69
N LYS A 100 10.62 -0.49 17.94
CA LYS A 100 11.40 -1.72 17.99
C LYS A 100 12.00 -2.02 16.61
N LYS A 101 13.19 -2.64 16.60
CA LYS A 101 13.86 -3.07 15.35
C LYS A 101 12.97 -3.93 14.45
N VAL A 102 12.07 -4.73 15.03
CA VAL A 102 11.13 -5.57 14.30
C VAL A 102 10.06 -4.75 13.57
N GLU A 103 9.56 -3.68 14.18
CA GLU A 103 8.56 -2.77 13.59
C GLU A 103 9.17 -1.98 12.43
N VAL A 104 10.40 -1.47 12.61
CA VAL A 104 11.14 -0.80 11.53
C VAL A 104 11.37 -1.76 10.34
N ARG A 105 11.70 -3.03 10.62
CA ARG A 105 11.84 -4.06 9.57
C ARG A 105 10.51 -4.32 8.86
N TYR A 106 9.41 -4.39 9.60
CA TYR A 106 8.06 -4.53 9.03
C TYR A 106 7.74 -3.40 8.05
N PHE A 107 7.95 -2.13 8.42
CA PHE A 107 7.72 -1.00 7.51
C PHE A 107 8.60 -1.04 6.25
N LYS A 108 9.86 -1.50 6.37
CA LYS A 108 10.74 -1.70 5.21
C LYS A 108 10.23 -2.80 4.28
N ASP A 109 9.72 -3.90 4.82
CA ASP A 109 9.15 -5.00 4.04
C ASP A 109 7.82 -4.58 3.38
N LEU A 110 6.99 -3.81 4.10
CA LEU A 110 5.77 -3.21 3.57
C LEU A 110 6.08 -2.27 2.40
N LYS A 111 7.06 -1.37 2.53
CA LYS A 111 7.49 -0.47 1.43
C LYS A 111 7.89 -1.27 0.19
N LYS A 112 8.74 -2.29 0.36
CA LYS A 112 9.20 -3.14 -0.77
C LYS A 112 8.01 -3.77 -1.49
N THR A 113 7.05 -4.28 -0.72
CA THR A 113 5.84 -4.91 -1.27
C THR A 113 4.98 -3.91 -2.04
N LEU A 114 4.71 -2.74 -1.46
CA LEU A 114 3.95 -1.69 -2.13
C LEU A 114 4.61 -1.22 -3.44
N VAL A 115 5.95 -1.12 -3.49
CA VAL A 115 6.69 -0.79 -4.71
C VAL A 115 6.52 -1.86 -5.79
N VAL A 116 6.53 -3.15 -5.43
CA VAL A 116 6.27 -4.23 -6.39
C VAL A 116 4.84 -4.15 -6.94
N LEU A 117 3.85 -3.92 -6.08
CA LEU A 117 2.46 -3.73 -6.52
C LEU A 117 2.32 -2.48 -7.41
N GLN A 118 3.04 -1.40 -7.12
CA GLN A 118 3.03 -0.21 -7.97
C GLN A 118 3.56 -0.52 -9.37
N LYS A 119 4.67 -1.27 -9.46
CA LYS A 119 5.21 -1.73 -10.75
C LYS A 119 4.25 -2.67 -11.49
N GLN A 120 3.50 -3.49 -10.77
CA GLN A 120 2.41 -4.31 -11.33
C GLN A 120 1.30 -3.41 -11.92
N ALA A 121 0.83 -2.40 -11.18
CA ALA A 121 -0.19 -1.46 -11.66
C ALA A 121 0.27 -0.68 -12.90
N ILE A 122 1.51 -0.19 -12.91
CA ILE A 122 2.13 0.47 -14.08
C ILE A 122 2.14 -0.48 -15.28
N SER A 123 2.56 -1.74 -15.08
CA SER A 123 2.63 -2.73 -16.16
C SER A 123 1.24 -3.06 -16.71
N LEU A 124 0.21 -3.08 -15.86
CA LEU A 124 -1.18 -3.24 -16.29
C LEU A 124 -1.64 -2.06 -17.16
N LYS A 125 -1.44 -0.83 -16.68
CA LYS A 125 -1.75 0.42 -17.40
C LYS A 125 -1.10 0.43 -18.79
N GLU A 126 0.19 0.09 -18.85
CA GLU A 126 0.96 0.00 -20.08
C GLU A 126 0.45 -1.11 -21.01
N HIS A 127 0.09 -2.28 -20.47
CA HIS A 127 -0.46 -3.39 -21.24
C HIS A 127 -1.79 -3.00 -21.90
N ILE A 128 -2.69 -2.35 -21.16
CA ILE A 128 -3.96 -1.84 -21.67
C ILE A 128 -3.72 -0.85 -22.83
N ASN A 129 -2.69 -0.01 -22.72
CA ASN A 129 -2.29 0.91 -23.78
C ASN A 129 -1.57 0.27 -24.97
N GLY A 130 -1.29 -1.03 -24.92
CA GLY A 130 -0.66 -1.77 -26.03
C GLY A 130 0.88 -1.71 -26.04
N ASN A 131 1.51 -1.31 -24.93
CA ASN A 131 2.97 -1.27 -24.84
C ASN A 131 3.55 -2.70 -24.90
N SER A 132 4.54 -2.90 -25.77
CA SER A 132 5.23 -4.18 -25.89
C SER A 132 5.97 -4.56 -24.60
N GLY A 133 5.92 -5.84 -24.23
CA GLY A 133 6.55 -6.36 -23.01
C GLY A 133 5.85 -6.03 -21.69
N ALA A 134 4.83 -5.16 -21.69
CA ALA A 134 4.11 -4.78 -20.47
C ALA A 134 3.39 -5.97 -19.82
N LYS A 135 2.83 -6.89 -20.61
CA LYS A 135 2.23 -8.13 -20.12
C LYS A 135 3.24 -9.02 -19.37
N ALA A 136 4.43 -9.22 -19.93
CA ALA A 136 5.47 -10.04 -19.30
C ALA A 136 5.96 -9.41 -17.99
N ARG A 137 6.09 -8.07 -17.94
CA ARG A 137 6.38 -7.35 -16.70
C ARG A 137 5.26 -7.52 -15.67
N PHE A 138 4.00 -7.40 -16.09
CA PHE A 138 2.85 -7.63 -15.23
C PHE A 138 2.87 -9.03 -14.62
N ASP A 139 3.04 -10.06 -15.44
CA ASP A 139 3.09 -11.45 -15.00
C ASP A 139 4.25 -11.68 -14.01
N THR A 140 5.41 -11.05 -14.24
CA THR A 140 6.54 -11.08 -13.29
C THR A 140 6.16 -10.43 -11.96
N PHE A 141 5.63 -9.20 -11.96
CA PHE A 141 5.32 -8.49 -10.72
C PHE A 141 4.12 -9.08 -9.98
N LYS A 142 3.20 -9.74 -10.68
CA LYS A 142 2.11 -10.51 -10.07
C LYS A 142 2.64 -11.58 -9.11
N ASP A 143 3.57 -12.40 -9.58
CA ASP A 143 4.10 -13.51 -8.78
C ASP A 143 4.95 -13.00 -7.61
N LEU A 144 5.80 -12.00 -7.86
CA LEU A 144 6.56 -11.34 -6.80
C LEU A 144 5.64 -10.63 -5.79
N GLY A 145 4.59 -9.96 -6.25
CA GLY A 145 3.63 -9.23 -5.44
C GLY A 145 2.92 -10.17 -4.46
N TRP A 146 2.38 -11.28 -4.95
CA TRP A 146 1.75 -12.30 -4.09
C TRP A 146 2.68 -12.86 -3.02
N LYS A 147 3.92 -13.20 -3.39
CA LYS A 147 4.92 -13.70 -2.44
C LYS A 147 5.22 -12.67 -1.35
N GLN A 148 5.39 -11.40 -1.73
CA GLN A 148 5.71 -10.33 -0.79
C GLN A 148 4.53 -9.97 0.12
N VAL A 149 3.31 -9.89 -0.43
CA VAL A 149 2.08 -9.68 0.33
C VAL A 149 1.92 -10.77 1.39
N THR A 150 2.05 -12.04 1.01
CA THR A 150 1.91 -13.17 1.93
C THR A 150 2.92 -13.10 3.09
N ASN A 151 4.18 -12.76 2.77
CA ASN A 151 5.25 -12.62 3.75
C ASN A 151 5.06 -11.41 4.70
N VAL A 152 4.44 -10.32 4.26
CA VAL A 152 4.11 -9.20 5.14
C VAL A 152 2.93 -9.57 6.05
N MET A 153 1.89 -10.20 5.50
CA MET A 153 0.73 -10.65 6.27
C MET A 153 1.11 -11.67 7.35
N SER A 154 2.05 -12.57 7.07
CA SER A 154 2.52 -13.57 8.06
C SER A 154 3.34 -12.97 9.20
N LYS A 155 3.77 -11.71 9.09
CA LYS A 155 4.55 -10.99 10.11
C LYS A 155 3.70 -10.04 10.95
N GLN A 156 2.39 -10.04 10.73
CA GLN A 156 1.43 -9.16 11.41
C GLN A 156 1.00 -9.69 12.79
N SER A 157 1.68 -10.71 13.30
CA SER A 157 1.44 -11.40 14.58
C SER A 157 2.25 -10.82 15.73
#